data_AF-A0A376UFQ4-F1
#
_entry.id   AF-A0A376UFQ4-F1
#
_cell.length_a   1.000
_cell.length_b   1.000
_cell.length_c   1.000
_cell.angle_alpha   90.00
_cell.angle_beta   90.00
_cell.angle_gamma   90.00
#
_symmetry.space_group_name_H-M   'P 1'
#
loop_
_entity.id
_entity.type
_entity.pdbx_description
1 polymer ?
#
loop_
_entity_poly.entity_id
_entity_poly.type
_entity_poly.pdbx_seq_one_letter_code
_entity_poly.pdbx_strand_id
1 'polypeptide(L)'
;MADKWLSAKWVYAICHTIGAITLFMAAQVTTPEAMFLVILINSFAYMPTLGLINTISYYRLQNAGMDIVTDFPPIRIWGTIGFIMAMWW
;
A
#
# COMPACT_ATOMS: atom_id res chain seq x y z
N MET A 1 -5.77 -16.21 -19.06
CA MET A 1 -7.25 -16.38 -18.90
C MET A 1 -7.78 -15.81 -17.56
N ALA A 2 -6.94 -15.20 -16.71
CA ALA A 2 -7.37 -14.45 -15.53
C ALA A 2 -6.99 -12.95 -15.61
N ASP A 3 -6.40 -12.54 -16.74
CA ASP A 3 -5.63 -11.30 -16.90
C ASP A 3 -6.48 -10.03 -17.09
N LYS A 4 -7.78 -10.07 -16.71
CA LYS A 4 -8.72 -8.96 -16.91
C LYS A 4 -9.64 -8.62 -15.73
N TRP A 5 -9.66 -9.39 -14.64
CA TRP A 5 -10.84 -9.40 -13.76
C TRP A 5 -10.79 -8.46 -12.54
N LEU A 6 -9.63 -7.99 -12.10
CA LEU A 6 -9.58 -6.87 -11.14
C LEU A 6 -8.58 -5.81 -11.61
N SER A 7 -9.10 -4.61 -11.86
CA SER A 7 -8.25 -3.41 -12.05
C SER A 7 -7.28 -3.30 -10.87
N ALA A 8 -6.02 -2.96 -11.13
CA ALA A 8 -4.98 -2.82 -10.10
C ALA A 8 -5.44 -1.96 -8.91
N LYS A 9 -6.30 -0.95 -9.16
CA LYS A 9 -6.94 -0.12 -8.12
C LYS A 9 -7.77 -0.93 -7.11
N TRP A 10 -8.50 -1.95 -7.55
CA TRP A 10 -9.37 -2.76 -6.70
C TRP A 10 -8.54 -3.74 -5.87
N VAL A 11 -7.51 -4.35 -6.48
CA VAL A 11 -6.55 -5.17 -5.73
C VAL A 11 -5.85 -4.33 -4.66
N TYR A 12 -5.40 -3.13 -5.03
CA TYR A 12 -4.78 -2.18 -4.10
C TYR A 12 -5.73 -1.83 -2.94
N ALA A 13 -6.99 -1.49 -3.24
CA ALA A 13 -7.98 -1.16 -2.22
C ALA A 13 -8.24 -2.32 -1.25
N ILE A 14 -8.36 -3.55 -1.76
CA ILE A 14 -8.55 -4.75 -0.93
C ILE A 14 -7.33 -4.98 -0.03
N CYS A 15 -6.12 -4.97 -0.59
CA CYS A 15 -4.90 -5.14 0.18
C CYS A 15 -4.75 -4.07 1.27
N HIS A 16 -5.02 -2.81 0.95
CA HIS A 16 -4.93 -1.72 1.93
C HIS A 16 -6.00 -1.84 3.03
N THR A 17 -7.20 -2.28 2.68
CA THR A 17 -8.28 -2.52 3.65
C THR A 17 -7.91 -3.67 4.60
N ILE A 18 -7.37 -4.77 4.07
CA ILE A 18 -6.86 -5.89 4.89
C ILE A 18 -5.73 -5.42 5.80
N GLY A 19 -4.78 -4.62 5.29
CA GLY A 19 -3.71 -4.02 6.08
C GLY A 19 -4.25 -3.15 7.24
N ALA A 20 -5.23 -2.29 6.96
CA ALA A 20 -5.86 -1.45 7.99
C ALA A 20 -6.57 -2.27 9.08
N ILE A 21 -7.35 -3.29 8.68
CA ILE A 21 -8.04 -4.18 9.62
C ILE A 21 -7.03 -4.95 10.48
N THR A 22 -5.99 -5.51 9.87
CA THR A 22 -4.97 -6.29 10.60
C THR A 22 -4.15 -5.42 11.55
N LEU A 23 -3.79 -4.19 11.19
CA LEU A 23 -3.15 -3.24 12.10
C LEU A 23 -4.07 -2.85 13.26
N PHE A 24 -5.36 -2.64 13.01
CA PHE A 24 -6.34 -2.36 14.06
C PHE A 24 -6.53 -3.54 15.01
N MET A 25 -6.52 -4.78 14.50
CA MET A 25 -6.53 -5.98 15.32
C MET A 25 -5.23 -6.12 16.12
N ALA A 26 -4.07 -5.86 15.50
CA ALA A 26 -2.77 -5.96 16.16
C ALA A 26 -2.68 -5.08 17.40
N ALA A 27 -3.30 -3.90 17.38
CA ALA A 27 -3.36 -2.99 18.53
C ALA A 27 -4.13 -3.55 19.74
N GLN A 28 -4.96 -4.58 19.54
CA GLN A 28 -5.78 -5.20 20.60
C GLN A 28 -5.24 -6.57 21.05
N VAL A 29 -4.29 -7.14 20.32
CA VAL A 29 -3.75 -8.47 20.62
C VAL A 29 -2.72 -8.39 21.75
N THR A 30 -2.87 -9.27 22.74
CA THR A 30 -1.98 -9.35 23.91
C THR A 30 -1.16 -10.63 23.98
N THR A 31 -1.39 -11.59 23.07
CA THR A 31 -0.68 -12.88 23.04
C THR A 31 0.29 -12.96 21.85
N PRO A 32 1.51 -13.50 22.02
CA PRO A 32 2.50 -13.57 20.95
C PRO A 32 2.05 -14.38 19.72
N GLU A 33 1.35 -15.49 19.94
CA GLU A 33 0.89 -16.40 18.88
C GLU A 33 -0.13 -15.71 17.95
N ALA A 34 -1.10 -15.01 18.54
CA ALA A 34 -2.08 -14.25 17.76
C ALA A 34 -1.42 -13.05 17.05
N MET A 35 -0.44 -12.41 17.69
CA MET A 35 0.27 -11.28 17.08
C MET A 35 1.07 -11.71 15.86
N PHE A 36 1.73 -12.88 15.93
CA PHE A 36 2.42 -13.48 14.80
C PHE A 36 1.48 -13.69 13.60
N LEU A 37 0.31 -14.29 13.82
CA LEU A 37 -0.66 -14.53 12.74
C LEU A 37 -1.20 -13.23 12.14
N VAL A 38 -1.52 -12.23 12.96
CA VAL A 38 -2.03 -10.93 12.49
C VAL A 38 -0.99 -10.21 11.64
N ILE A 39 0.27 -10.16 12.09
CA ILE A 39 1.36 -9.52 11.33
C ILE A 39 1.71 -10.30 10.06
N LEU A 40 1.59 -11.63 10.07
CA LEU A 40 1.77 -12.46 8.88
C LEU A 40 0.75 -12.11 7.79
N ILE A 41 -0.53 -12.01 8.15
CA ILE A 41 -1.60 -11.61 7.22
C ILE A 41 -1.36 -10.18 6.73
N ASN A 42 -1.00 -9.26 7.62
CA ASN A 42 -0.65 -7.88 7.24
C ASN A 42 0.51 -7.86 6.23
N SER A 43 1.53 -8.70 6.42
CA SER A 43 2.70 -8.76 5.54
C SER A 43 2.35 -9.22 4.12
N PHE A 44 1.46 -10.22 4.00
CA PHE A 44 0.94 -10.64 2.70
C PHE A 44 0.10 -9.57 2.01
N ALA A 45 -0.65 -8.76 2.78
CA ALA A 45 -1.38 -7.63 2.23
C ALA A 45 -0.45 -6.46 1.85
N TYR A 46 0.63 -6.24 2.59
CA TYR A 46 1.56 -5.14 2.39
C TYR A 46 2.43 -5.33 1.13
N MET A 47 3.04 -6.50 0.92
CA MET A 47 3.92 -6.75 -0.22
C MET A 47 3.35 -6.33 -1.60
N PRO A 48 2.12 -6.74 -1.99
CA PRO A 48 1.58 -6.36 -3.29
C PRO A 48 1.29 -4.85 -3.40
N THR A 49 1.03 -4.14 -2.30
CA THR A 49 0.72 -2.70 -2.35
C THR A 49 1.88 -1.86 -2.89
N LEU A 50 3.13 -2.26 -2.62
CA LEU A 50 4.33 -1.58 -3.12
C LEU A 50 4.46 -1.63 -4.65
N GLY A 51 4.13 -2.77 -5.26
CA GLY A 51 4.12 -2.90 -6.73
C GLY A 51 2.91 -2.22 -7.37
N LEU A 52 1.74 -2.34 -6.71
CA LEU A 52 0.48 -1.80 -7.20
C LEU A 52 0.47 -0.26 -7.17
N ILE A 53 1.00 0.38 -6.13
CA ILE A 53 1.04 1.86 -6.04
C ILE A 53 1.85 2.47 -7.19
N ASN A 54 3.00 1.87 -7.54
CA ASN A 54 3.82 2.34 -8.65
C ASN A 54 3.08 2.19 -9.98
N THR A 55 2.51 1.00 -10.23
CA THR A 55 1.73 0.72 -11.44
C THR A 55 0.54 1.67 -11.60
N ILE A 56 -0.23 1.90 -10.53
CA ILE A 56 -1.37 2.83 -10.54
C ILE A 56 -0.91 4.26 -10.77
N SER A 57 0.17 4.69 -10.12
CA SER A 57 0.70 6.06 -10.26
C SER A 57 1.19 6.32 -11.68
N TYR A 58 1.96 5.40 -12.27
CA TYR A 58 2.44 5.50 -13.66
C TYR A 58 1.29 5.53 -14.66
N TYR A 59 0.27 4.70 -14.45
CA TYR A 59 -0.93 4.70 -15.28
C TYR A 59 -1.67 6.04 -15.20
N ARG A 60 -1.78 6.65 -14.02
CA ARG A 60 -2.41 7.96 -13.83
C ARG A 60 -1.62 9.09 -14.46
N LEU A 61 -0.29 9.11 -14.29
CA LEU A 61 0.58 10.12 -14.88
C LEU A 61 0.50 10.09 -16.42
N GLN A 62 0.61 8.91 -17.03
CA GLN A 62 0.48 8.75 -18.49
C GLN A 62 -0.89 9.20 -19.01
N ASN A 63 -1.97 8.82 -18.33
CA ASN A 63 -3.32 9.25 -18.73
C ASN A 63 -3.54 10.77 -18.62
N ALA A 64 -2.76 11.45 -17.80
CA ALA A 64 -2.78 12.90 -17.65
C ALA A 64 -1.82 13.62 -18.61
N GLY A 65 -1.10 12.90 -19.47
CA GLY A 65 -0.09 13.46 -20.37
C GLY A 65 1.18 13.96 -19.67
N MET A 66 1.44 13.50 -18.45
CA MET A 66 2.63 13.83 -17.66
C MET A 66 3.78 12.87 -17.92
N ASP A 67 5.02 13.32 -17.73
CA ASP A 67 6.21 12.50 -17.91
C ASP A 67 6.57 11.79 -16.59
N ILE A 68 6.64 10.46 -16.65
CA ILE A 68 6.87 9.65 -15.43
C ILE A 68 8.24 9.94 -14.81
N VAL A 69 9.25 10.26 -15.60
CA VAL A 69 10.63 10.46 -15.12
C VAL A 69 10.73 11.77 -14.35
N THR A 70 10.03 12.83 -14.79
CA THR A 70 10.05 14.14 -14.13
C THR A 70 9.01 14.29 -13.03
N ASP A 71 7.79 13.75 -13.23
CA ASP A 71 6.66 14.05 -12.35
C ASP A 71 6.50 13.05 -11.19
N PHE A 72 7.03 11.82 -11.33
CA PHE A 72 6.95 10.83 -10.26
C PHE A 72 7.89 11.08 -9.06
N PRO A 73 9.15 11.53 -9.23
CA PRO A 73 10.05 11.76 -8.10
C PRO A 73 9.51 12.77 -7.07
N PRO A 74 8.94 13.93 -7.47
CA PRO A 74 8.30 14.84 -6.52
C PRO A 74 7.14 14.21 -5.74
N ILE A 75 6.34 13.34 -6.37
CA ILE A 75 5.22 12.64 -5.70
C ILE A 75 5.73 11.74 -4.56
N ARG A 76 6.87 11.08 -4.75
CA ARG A 76 7.44 10.19 -3.73
C ARG A 76 7.93 10.92 -2.47
N ILE A 77 8.26 12.22 -2.56
CA ILE A 77 8.71 13.01 -1.41
C ILE A 77 7.64 13.05 -0.33
N TRP A 78 6.36 13.08 -0.71
CA TRP A 78 5.23 13.02 0.22
C TRP A 78 5.23 11.76 1.10
N GLY A 79 5.74 10.64 0.59
CA GLY A 79 5.92 9.43 1.40
C GLY A 79 6.96 9.60 2.51
N THR A 80 8.03 10.35 2.23
CA THR A 80 9.07 10.64 3.23
C THR A 80 8.56 11.62 4.29
N ILE A 81 7.83 12.66 3.86
CA ILE A 81 7.17 13.61 4.77
C ILE A 81 6.18 12.87 5.69
N GLY A 82 5.36 11.98 5.12
CA GLY A 82 4.42 11.17 5.90
C GLY A 82 5.10 10.26 6.92
N PHE A 83 6.23 9.65 6.55
CA PHE A 83 7.02 8.84 7.47
C PHE A 83 7.57 9.66 8.65
N ILE A 84 8.15 10.84 8.36
CA ILE A 84 8.66 11.75 9.40
C ILE A 84 7.54 12.15 10.37
N MET A 85 6.38 12.53 9.83
CA MET A 85 5.22 12.92 10.64
C MET A 85 4.71 11.79 11.53
N ALA A 86 4.69 10.55 11.03
CA ALA A 86 4.24 9.38 11.78
C ALA A 86 5.20 8.99 12.93
N MET A 87 6.50 9.26 12.78
CA MET A 87 7.54 8.95 13.76
C MET A 87 7.81 10.10 14.75
N TRP A 88 7.16 11.26 14.58
CA TRP A 88 7.45 12.46 15.37
C TRP A 88 6.93 12.40 16.82
N TRP A 89 6.50 11.24 17.31
CA TRP A 89 5.99 11.02 18.67
C TRP A 89 6.41 9.66 19.21
#